data_AF-A0A9Q9XFC5-F1
#
_entry.id   AF-A0A9Q9XFC5-F1
#
_cell.length_a   1.000
_cell.length_b   1.000
_cell.length_c   1.000
_cell.angle_alpha   90.00
_cell.angle_beta   90.00
_cell.angle_gamma   90.00
#
_symmetry.space_group_name_H-M   'P 1'
#
loop_
_entity.id
_entity.type
_entity.pdbx_description
1 polymer ?
#
loop_
_entity_poly.entity_id
_entity_poly.type
_entity_poly.pdbx_seq_one_letter_code
_entity_poly.pdbx_strand_id
1 'polypeptide(L)'
;MNCTYYSQRKAINSGADMQTIIEEWPFLFQPIGMIVHFEELTGVPLKETFLTSLEKKGKRLLDFLKNTCADKSKRVLEAVIKLRMQRGQLKGCSKDVKDMMLLLLSYFDEKEETLFHYVDETCLAKEVHVESLSVTPCIIVCGSSCFASRLFMLSIDQKVVNDQITDFISAICLMLGSYYCLNIHYPLELGSTLEFLQRCFFNINPEKGTKVEKTKKKTLHVNPRVLTLIADLSDHEWRQTV
;
A
#
# COMPACT_ATOMS: atom_id res chain seq x y z
N MET A 1 17.94 14.97 -10.01
CA MET A 1 17.61 13.53 -10.17
C MET A 1 18.06 12.98 -11.52
N ASN A 2 17.86 13.72 -12.62
CA ASN A 2 18.16 13.25 -13.99
C ASN A 2 19.61 12.78 -14.22
N CYS A 3 20.61 13.42 -13.60
CA CYS A 3 22.02 13.05 -13.82
C CYS A 3 22.42 11.71 -13.21
N THR A 4 21.66 11.18 -12.24
CA THR A 4 22.01 9.97 -11.49
C THR A 4 20.98 8.85 -11.61
N TYR A 5 19.84 9.10 -12.27
CA TYR A 5 18.75 8.13 -12.46
C TYR A 5 19.23 6.81 -13.10
N TYR A 6 20.02 6.89 -14.17
CA TYR A 6 20.57 5.71 -14.83
C TYR A 6 21.42 4.85 -13.89
N SER A 7 22.31 5.48 -13.13
CA SER A 7 23.19 4.78 -12.18
C SER A 7 22.40 4.13 -11.04
N GLN A 8 21.38 4.82 -10.50
CA GLN A 8 20.46 4.25 -9.52
C GLN A 8 19.77 3.00 -10.06
N ARG A 9 19.13 3.11 -11.24
CA ARG A 9 18.42 1.98 -11.85
C ARG A 9 19.35 0.82 -12.15
N LYS A 10 20.57 1.09 -12.60
CA LYS A 10 21.59 0.06 -12.82
C LYS A 10 21.95 -0.67 -11.52
N ALA A 11 22.24 0.06 -10.44
CA ALA A 11 22.59 -0.53 -9.15
C ALA A 11 21.44 -1.36 -8.57
N ILE A 12 20.22 -0.79 -8.52
CA ILE A 12 19.02 -1.47 -8.05
C ILE A 12 18.75 -2.76 -8.83
N ASN A 13 18.76 -2.68 -10.17
CA ASN A 13 18.48 -3.84 -11.01
C ASN A 13 19.60 -4.90 -10.99
N SER A 14 20.81 -4.52 -10.58
CA SER A 14 21.94 -5.44 -10.39
C SER A 14 21.95 -6.10 -9.01
N GLY A 15 20.98 -5.78 -8.14
CA GLY A 15 20.87 -6.34 -6.79
C GLY A 15 21.88 -5.77 -5.81
N ALA A 16 22.25 -4.49 -5.94
CA ALA A 16 23.06 -3.81 -4.95
C ALA A 16 22.40 -3.86 -3.56
N ASP A 17 23.21 -4.00 -2.52
CA ASP A 17 22.74 -4.12 -1.13
C ASP A 17 21.97 -2.86 -0.69
N MET A 18 20.95 -3.04 0.15
CA MET A 18 20.09 -1.95 0.58
C MET A 18 20.87 -0.86 1.34
N GLN A 19 21.88 -1.23 2.12
CA GLN A 19 22.74 -0.26 2.82
C GLN A 19 23.45 0.66 1.83
N THR A 20 24.01 0.09 0.75
CA THR A 20 24.71 0.86 -0.28
C THR A 20 23.77 1.83 -0.98
N ILE A 21 22.55 1.40 -1.33
CA ILE A 21 21.56 2.28 -1.96
C ILE A 21 21.17 3.45 -1.04
N ILE A 22 21.00 3.18 0.27
CA ILE A 22 20.68 4.21 1.28
C ILE A 22 21.81 5.24 1.40
N GLU A 23 23.07 4.79 1.44
CA GLU A 23 24.23 5.66 1.59
C GLU A 23 24.50 6.50 0.33
N GLU A 24 24.40 5.92 -0.86
CA GLU A 24 24.67 6.63 -2.11
C GLU A 24 23.51 7.53 -2.55
N TRP A 25 22.26 7.11 -2.33
CA TRP A 25 21.06 7.82 -2.78
C TRP A 25 19.98 7.94 -1.69
N PRO A 26 20.28 8.58 -0.54
CA PRO A 26 19.35 8.68 0.58
C PRO A 26 18.02 9.36 0.23
N PHE A 27 18.01 10.24 -0.77
CA PHE A 27 16.80 10.92 -1.23
C PHE A 27 15.76 9.94 -1.82
N LEU A 28 16.14 8.74 -2.28
CA LEU A 28 15.19 7.73 -2.77
C LEU A 28 14.22 7.28 -1.67
N PHE A 29 14.57 7.50 -0.40
CA PHE A 29 13.75 7.15 0.77
C PHE A 29 13.04 8.37 1.37
N GLN A 30 13.27 9.56 0.81
CA GLN A 30 12.59 10.80 1.20
C GLN A 30 11.38 11.06 0.29
N PRO A 31 10.31 11.72 0.77
CA PRO A 31 9.06 11.81 0.02
C PRO A 31 9.22 12.41 -1.37
N ILE A 32 9.91 13.55 -1.48
CA ILE A 32 10.14 14.23 -2.76
C ILE A 32 10.96 13.35 -3.69
N GLY A 33 12.05 12.76 -3.18
CA GLY A 33 12.94 11.97 -4.01
C GLY A 33 12.28 10.68 -4.53
N MET A 34 11.50 10.02 -3.69
CA MET A 34 10.75 8.83 -4.10
C MET A 34 9.68 9.14 -5.13
N ILE A 35 8.91 10.22 -4.93
CA ILE A 35 7.83 10.63 -5.86
C ILE A 35 8.41 10.92 -7.25
N VAL A 36 9.46 11.74 -7.35
CA VAL A 36 10.06 12.10 -8.64
C VAL A 36 10.68 10.87 -9.32
N HIS A 37 11.35 10.00 -8.56
CA HIS A 37 11.95 8.80 -9.15
C HIS A 37 10.89 7.79 -9.62
N PHE A 38 9.78 7.68 -8.89
CA PHE A 38 8.64 6.86 -9.28
C PHE A 38 7.98 7.38 -10.56
N GLU A 39 7.76 8.69 -10.65
CA GLU A 39 7.15 9.31 -11.82
C GLU A 39 8.05 9.15 -13.06
N GLU A 40 9.37 9.36 -12.92
CA GLU A 40 10.33 9.11 -14.00
C GLU A 40 10.31 7.65 -14.48
N LEU A 41 10.13 6.69 -13.56
CA LEU A 41 10.07 5.26 -13.88
C LEU A 41 8.76 4.83 -14.54
N THR A 42 7.63 5.39 -14.11
CA THR A 42 6.30 4.86 -14.43
C THR A 42 5.48 5.77 -15.33
N GLY A 43 5.87 7.05 -15.46
CA GLY A 43 5.06 8.10 -16.06
C GLY A 43 3.82 8.48 -15.24
N VAL A 44 3.71 8.01 -13.99
CA VAL A 44 2.55 8.22 -13.12
C VAL A 44 2.90 9.18 -11.99
N PRO A 45 2.22 10.34 -11.87
CA PRO A 45 2.32 11.23 -10.71
C PRO A 45 1.73 10.51 -9.48
N LEU A 46 2.60 10.03 -8.59
CA LEU A 46 2.26 9.03 -7.57
C LEU A 46 1.09 9.47 -6.67
N LYS A 47 1.23 10.62 -6.02
CA LYS A 47 0.26 11.09 -5.01
C LYS A 47 -0.98 11.70 -5.67
N GLU A 48 -0.83 12.47 -6.75
CA GLU A 48 -1.97 13.05 -7.47
C GLU A 48 -2.87 11.96 -8.06
N THR A 49 -2.29 10.91 -8.64
CA THR A 49 -3.05 9.81 -9.23
C THR A 49 -3.85 9.07 -8.16
N PHE A 50 -3.23 8.81 -7.00
CA PHE A 50 -3.91 8.15 -5.88
C PHE A 50 -5.09 8.98 -5.35
N LEU A 51 -4.88 10.29 -5.13
CA LEU A 51 -5.92 11.20 -4.65
C LEU A 51 -7.07 11.35 -5.66
N THR A 52 -6.76 11.56 -6.94
CA THR A 52 -7.76 11.63 -8.02
C THR A 52 -8.59 10.34 -8.09
N SER A 53 -7.93 9.20 -7.92
CA SER A 53 -8.58 7.90 -7.85
C SER A 53 -9.51 7.78 -6.64
N LEU A 54 -9.07 8.21 -5.46
CA LEU A 54 -9.90 8.22 -4.24
C LEU A 54 -11.15 9.07 -4.41
N GLU A 55 -11.05 10.26 -5.01
CA GLU A 55 -12.20 11.13 -5.29
C GLU A 55 -13.22 10.46 -6.21
N LYS A 56 -12.74 9.79 -7.27
CA LYS A 56 -13.61 9.15 -8.27
C LYS A 56 -14.28 7.88 -7.77
N LYS A 57 -13.57 7.05 -6.99
CA LYS A 57 -14.00 5.67 -6.71
C LYS A 57 -13.95 5.25 -5.24
N GLY A 58 -13.28 6.01 -4.37
CA GLY A 58 -13.01 5.62 -2.98
C GLY A 58 -14.28 5.42 -2.16
N LYS A 59 -15.22 6.38 -2.22
CA LYS A 59 -16.51 6.29 -1.51
C LYS A 59 -17.28 5.04 -1.95
N ARG A 60 -17.37 4.82 -3.25
CA ARG A 60 -18.10 3.69 -3.83
C ARG A 60 -17.53 2.34 -3.36
N LEU A 61 -16.21 2.20 -3.39
CA LEU A 61 -15.55 1.00 -2.89
C LEU A 61 -15.84 0.78 -1.40
N LEU A 62 -15.74 1.84 -0.59
CA LEU A 62 -16.03 1.76 0.84
C LEU A 62 -17.48 1.35 1.12
N ASP A 63 -18.44 1.95 0.44
CA ASP A 63 -19.85 1.63 0.59
C ASP A 63 -20.13 0.17 0.17
N PHE A 64 -19.50 -0.30 -0.91
CA PHE A 64 -19.60 -1.69 -1.35
C PHE A 64 -19.02 -2.68 -0.33
N LEU A 65 -17.83 -2.39 0.22
CA LEU A 65 -17.20 -3.25 1.22
C LEU A 65 -18.00 -3.27 2.54
N LYS A 66 -18.48 -2.10 3.00
CA LYS A 66 -19.17 -1.94 4.28
C LYS A 66 -20.58 -2.51 4.30
N ASN A 67 -21.27 -2.48 3.17
CA ASN A 67 -22.66 -2.91 3.09
C ASN A 67 -22.75 -4.26 2.38
N THR A 68 -22.42 -4.30 1.08
CA THR A 68 -22.63 -5.49 0.25
C THR A 68 -21.71 -6.66 0.60
N CYS A 69 -20.42 -6.41 0.88
CA CYS A 69 -19.50 -7.49 1.24
C CYS A 69 -19.68 -7.95 2.68
N ALA A 70 -19.96 -7.03 3.60
CA ALA A 70 -20.22 -7.33 5.00
C ALA A 70 -21.43 -8.27 5.17
N ASP A 71 -22.49 -8.05 4.39
CA ASP A 71 -23.69 -8.92 4.42
C ASP A 71 -23.39 -10.37 3.97
N LYS A 72 -22.36 -10.56 3.14
CA LYS A 72 -22.00 -11.86 2.55
C LYS A 72 -20.84 -12.55 3.25
N SER A 73 -20.05 -11.82 4.04
CA SER A 73 -18.82 -12.32 4.63
C SER A 73 -18.71 -11.91 6.09
N LYS A 74 -18.78 -12.90 6.99
CA LYS A 74 -18.61 -12.72 8.43
C LYS A 74 -17.29 -12.02 8.78
N ARG A 75 -16.20 -12.36 8.08
CA ARG A 75 -14.88 -11.75 8.28
C ARG A 75 -14.88 -10.25 7.94
N VAL A 76 -15.52 -9.88 6.83
CA VAL A 76 -15.65 -8.47 6.43
C VAL A 76 -16.54 -7.72 7.41
N LEU A 77 -17.66 -8.33 7.84
CA LEU A 77 -18.55 -7.75 8.85
C LEU A 77 -17.82 -7.50 10.19
N GLU A 78 -17.04 -8.47 10.67
CA GLU A 78 -16.22 -8.31 11.88
C GLU A 78 -15.20 -7.17 11.73
N ALA A 79 -14.56 -7.05 10.57
CA ALA A 79 -13.66 -5.94 10.28
C ALA A 79 -14.40 -4.59 10.28
N VAL A 80 -15.59 -4.50 9.66
CA VAL A 80 -16.42 -3.28 9.68
C VAL A 80 -16.77 -2.87 11.12
N ILE A 81 -17.14 -3.83 11.97
CA ILE A 81 -17.47 -3.57 13.38
C ILE A 81 -16.23 -3.07 14.14
N LYS A 82 -15.09 -3.77 14.02
CA LYS A 82 -13.78 -3.37 14.61
C LYS A 82 -13.42 -1.95 14.21
N LEU A 83 -13.49 -1.64 12.91
CA LEU A 83 -13.13 -0.33 12.38
C LEU A 83 -14.07 0.77 12.84
N ARG A 84 -15.38 0.51 12.93
CA ARG A 84 -16.34 1.47 13.50
C ARG A 84 -16.00 1.81 14.95
N MET A 85 -15.61 0.82 15.75
CA MET A 85 -15.19 1.04 17.15
C MET A 85 -13.90 1.86 17.24
N GLN A 86 -12.88 1.52 16.44
CA GLN A 86 -11.59 2.23 16.44
C GLN A 86 -11.68 3.65 15.87
N ARG A 87 -12.48 3.84 14.82
CA ARG A 87 -12.67 5.13 14.14
C ARG A 87 -13.51 6.09 14.97
N GLY A 88 -14.51 5.60 15.71
CA GLY A 88 -15.45 6.42 16.47
C GLY A 88 -16.14 7.46 15.59
N GLN A 89 -16.10 8.73 16.00
CA GLN A 89 -16.72 9.85 15.28
C GLN A 89 -15.76 10.56 14.30
N LEU A 90 -14.55 10.04 14.08
CA LEU A 90 -13.55 10.67 13.21
C LEU A 90 -14.02 10.67 11.74
N LYS A 91 -13.93 11.83 11.10
CA LYS A 91 -14.31 12.05 9.69
C LYS A 91 -13.11 12.51 8.85
N GLY A 92 -13.27 12.45 7.53
CA GLY A 92 -12.33 12.99 6.55
C GLY A 92 -11.57 11.92 5.76
N CYS A 93 -11.06 12.32 4.60
CA CYS A 93 -10.46 11.45 3.59
C CYS A 93 -9.41 10.49 4.15
N SER A 94 -8.48 10.97 5.00
CA SER A 94 -7.46 10.10 5.62
C SER A 94 -8.07 8.92 6.40
N LYS A 95 -9.23 9.10 7.05
CA LYS A 95 -9.89 8.05 7.83
C LYS A 95 -10.63 7.07 6.91
N ASP A 96 -11.17 7.58 5.81
CA ASP A 96 -11.77 6.76 4.75
C ASP A 96 -10.72 5.88 4.08
N VAL A 97 -9.50 6.39 3.84
CA VAL A 97 -8.38 5.59 3.31
C VAL A 97 -7.95 4.51 4.32
N LYS A 98 -7.92 4.81 5.63
CA LYS A 98 -7.64 3.80 6.68
C LYS A 98 -8.67 2.66 6.64
N ASP A 99 -9.96 3.00 6.62
CA ASP A 99 -11.03 2.01 6.46
C ASP A 99 -10.86 1.20 5.18
N MET A 100 -10.56 1.86 4.05
CA MET A 100 -10.45 1.22 2.75
C MET A 100 -9.34 0.17 2.75
N MET A 101 -8.16 0.53 3.27
CA MET A 101 -7.01 -0.36 3.36
C MET A 101 -7.30 -1.58 4.23
N LEU A 102 -7.84 -1.36 5.42
CA LEU A 102 -8.10 -2.44 6.40
C LEU A 102 -9.25 -3.35 5.94
N LEU A 103 -10.27 -2.81 5.25
CA LEU A 103 -11.34 -3.60 4.66
C LEU A 103 -10.89 -4.38 3.42
N LEU A 104 -9.99 -3.84 2.59
CA LEU A 104 -9.42 -4.58 1.46
C LEU A 104 -8.61 -5.79 1.94
N LEU A 105 -7.76 -5.61 2.94
CA LEU A 105 -7.03 -6.71 3.58
C LEU A 105 -7.98 -7.79 4.09
N SER A 106 -9.03 -7.39 4.83
CA SER A 106 -10.06 -8.34 5.29
C SER A 106 -10.83 -9.00 4.13
N TYR A 107 -11.22 -8.26 3.09
CA TYR A 107 -11.89 -8.82 1.92
C TYR A 107 -11.03 -9.89 1.26
N PHE A 108 -9.73 -9.60 1.06
CA PHE A 108 -8.76 -10.51 0.49
C PHE A 108 -8.16 -11.52 1.47
N ASP A 109 -8.63 -11.63 2.71
CA ASP A 109 -8.05 -12.55 3.70
C ASP A 109 -6.53 -12.38 3.89
N GLU A 110 -6.05 -11.17 3.72
CA GLU A 110 -4.65 -10.80 3.86
C GLU A 110 -4.45 -10.20 5.26
N LYS A 111 -3.42 -10.65 5.98
CA LYS A 111 -3.21 -10.27 7.37
C LYS A 111 -2.78 -8.81 7.47
N GLU A 112 -3.42 -8.09 8.37
CA GLU A 112 -3.13 -6.67 8.64
C GLU A 112 -1.67 -6.48 9.04
N GLU A 113 -1.15 -7.40 9.85
CA GLU A 113 0.20 -7.40 10.42
C GLU A 113 1.29 -7.61 9.35
N THR A 114 0.93 -8.06 8.16
CA THR A 114 1.88 -8.18 7.04
C THR A 114 2.15 -6.83 6.37
N LEU A 115 1.18 -5.91 6.41
CA LEU A 115 1.35 -4.56 5.84
C LEU A 115 1.67 -3.51 6.92
N PHE A 116 1.11 -3.67 8.12
CA PHE A 116 1.25 -2.73 9.23
C PHE A 116 1.97 -3.36 10.41
N HIS A 117 3.09 -2.77 10.81
CA HIS A 117 3.81 -3.13 12.02
C HIS A 117 3.53 -2.12 13.13
N TYR A 118 2.93 -2.55 14.24
CA TYR A 118 2.49 -1.65 15.30
C TYR A 118 3.56 -1.50 16.39
N VAL A 119 3.88 -0.26 16.73
CA VAL A 119 4.80 0.09 17.83
C VAL A 119 4.13 1.10 18.76
N ASP A 120 4.75 1.37 19.92
CA ASP A 120 4.28 2.42 20.81
C ASP A 120 4.27 3.79 20.12
N GLU A 121 3.35 4.68 20.49
CA GLU A 121 3.23 6.01 19.87
C GLU A 121 4.51 6.85 20.03
N THR A 122 5.27 6.61 21.10
CA THR A 122 6.52 7.32 21.40
C THR A 122 7.78 6.60 20.89
N CYS A 123 7.61 5.44 20.23
CA CYS A 123 8.73 4.65 19.73
C CYS A 123 9.52 5.42 18.67
N LEU A 124 10.83 5.51 18.87
CA LEU A 124 11.77 6.11 17.92
C LEU A 124 12.26 5.06 16.91
N ALA A 125 12.68 5.49 15.72
CA ALA A 125 13.15 4.58 14.66
C ALA A 125 14.25 3.60 15.11
N LYS A 126 15.16 4.06 15.98
CA LYS A 126 16.26 3.25 16.54
C LYS A 126 15.81 2.21 17.57
N GLU A 127 14.57 2.30 18.07
CA GLU A 127 13.99 1.41 19.09
C GLU A 127 13.10 0.34 18.45
N VAL A 128 12.84 0.42 17.15
CA VAL A 128 12.07 -0.58 16.42
C VAL A 128 12.86 -1.88 16.36
N HIS A 129 12.22 -2.99 16.74
CA HIS A 129 12.80 -4.33 16.67
C HIS A 129 12.89 -4.80 15.21
N VAL A 130 13.98 -4.45 14.54
CA VAL A 130 14.19 -4.67 13.09
C VAL A 130 13.99 -6.12 12.64
N GLU A 131 14.33 -7.09 13.49
CA GLU A 131 14.17 -8.54 13.22
C GLU A 131 12.71 -8.99 13.06
N SER A 132 11.76 -8.16 13.50
CA SER A 132 10.32 -8.40 13.37
C SER A 132 9.69 -7.70 12.17
N LEU A 133 10.46 -6.91 11.42
CA LEU A 133 9.99 -6.20 10.24
C LEU A 133 9.98 -7.10 9.01
N SER A 134 9.20 -6.72 8.00
CA SER A 134 9.21 -7.44 6.72
C SER A 134 10.47 -7.11 5.91
N VAL A 135 10.92 -8.06 5.10
CA VAL A 135 11.93 -7.82 4.06
C VAL A 135 11.37 -6.96 2.92
N THR A 136 10.06 -7.02 2.68
CA THR A 136 9.39 -6.17 1.69
C THR A 136 8.89 -4.88 2.34
N PRO A 137 8.64 -3.81 1.56
CA PRO A 137 8.10 -2.57 2.09
C PRO A 137 6.85 -2.76 2.97
N CYS A 138 6.91 -2.27 4.20
CA CYS A 138 5.79 -2.24 5.14
C CYS A 138 5.73 -0.89 5.89
N ILE A 139 4.57 -0.59 6.46
CA ILE A 139 4.34 0.66 7.20
C ILE A 139 4.41 0.34 8.69
N ILE A 140 5.29 1.04 9.40
CA ILE A 140 5.29 1.05 10.86
C ILE A 140 4.28 2.10 11.32
N VAL A 141 3.34 1.69 12.17
CA VAL A 141 2.29 2.54 12.73
C VAL A 141 2.64 2.83 14.18
N CYS A 142 2.98 4.09 14.49
CA CYS A 142 3.27 4.50 15.87
C CYS A 142 1.95 4.74 16.59
N GLY A 143 1.54 3.80 17.43
CA GLY A 143 0.27 3.81 18.17
C GLY A 143 -0.51 2.51 18.03
N SER A 144 -1.54 2.34 18.87
CA SER A 144 -2.31 1.09 18.99
C SER A 144 -3.22 0.74 17.80
N SER A 145 -3.39 1.64 16.85
CA SER A 145 -4.14 1.41 15.62
C SER A 145 -3.78 2.47 14.58
N CYS A 146 -4.10 2.20 13.30
CA CYS A 146 -3.99 3.23 12.27
C CYS A 146 -4.76 4.51 12.63
N PHE A 147 -5.88 4.44 13.37
CA PHE A 147 -6.69 5.62 13.74
C PHE A 147 -6.08 6.45 14.87
N ALA A 148 -5.42 5.80 15.83
CA ALA A 148 -4.75 6.46 16.95
C ALA A 148 -3.44 7.13 16.52
N SER A 149 -2.79 6.59 15.49
CA SER A 149 -1.47 7.04 15.06
C SER A 149 -1.48 8.41 14.35
N ARG A 150 -0.48 9.22 14.72
CA ARG A 150 -0.13 10.52 14.10
C ARG A 150 1.20 10.50 13.34
N LEU A 151 1.97 9.42 13.49
CA LEU A 151 3.27 9.23 12.90
C LEU A 151 3.38 7.82 12.34
N PHE A 152 3.88 7.73 11.12
CA PHE A 152 4.16 6.49 10.42
C PHE A 152 5.63 6.47 10.05
N MET A 153 6.19 5.27 9.96
CA MET A 153 7.51 5.05 9.37
C MET A 153 7.40 4.07 8.21
N LEU A 154 8.32 4.15 7.27
CA LEU A 154 8.48 3.18 6.19
C LEU A 154 9.65 2.27 6.53
N SER A 155 9.40 0.96 6.48
CA SER A 155 10.46 -0.05 6.54
C SER A 155 10.59 -0.77 5.21
N ILE A 156 11.84 -1.06 4.84
CA ILE A 156 12.22 -1.84 3.66
C ILE A 156 13.43 -2.68 4.06
N ASP A 157 13.44 -3.96 3.68
CA ASP A 157 14.54 -4.88 3.99
C ASP A 157 14.91 -4.89 5.48
N GLN A 158 13.89 -4.97 6.34
CA GLN A 158 14.03 -4.93 7.80
C GLN A 158 14.70 -3.67 8.37
N LYS A 159 14.81 -2.59 7.60
CA LYS A 159 15.37 -1.30 8.06
C LYS A 159 14.30 -0.22 8.06
N VAL A 160 14.33 0.67 9.04
CA VAL A 160 13.53 1.90 9.00
C VAL A 160 14.24 2.89 8.06
N VAL A 161 13.63 3.21 6.94
CA VAL A 161 14.24 4.06 5.89
C VAL A 161 13.67 5.49 5.87
N ASN A 162 12.50 5.69 6.47
CA ASN A 162 11.89 7.00 6.66
C ASN A 162 11.00 6.98 7.90
N ASP A 163 11.25 7.84 8.87
CA ASP A 163 10.56 7.88 10.16
C ASP A 163 9.76 9.18 10.39
N GLN A 164 9.57 9.99 9.35
CA GLN A 164 8.95 11.33 9.44
C GLN A 164 7.62 11.44 8.67
N ILE A 165 6.88 10.33 8.51
CA ILE A 165 5.66 10.33 7.70
C ILE A 165 4.45 10.67 8.59
N THR A 166 3.95 11.89 8.49
CA THR A 166 2.89 12.41 9.40
C THR A 166 1.46 12.19 8.91
N ASP A 167 1.28 11.61 7.72
CA ASP A 167 -0.04 11.32 7.17
C ASP A 167 -0.12 9.95 6.50
N PHE A 168 -1.28 9.30 6.68
CA PHE A 168 -1.51 7.94 6.22
C PHE A 168 -1.51 7.80 4.69
N ILE A 169 -1.93 8.84 3.96
CA ILE A 169 -1.98 8.80 2.49
C ILE A 169 -0.56 8.78 1.94
N SER A 170 0.33 9.63 2.47
CA SER A 170 1.75 9.61 2.13
C SER A 170 2.40 8.30 2.52
N ALA A 171 2.06 7.70 3.67
CA ALA A 171 2.57 6.37 4.05
C ALA A 171 2.22 5.30 3.01
N ILE A 172 0.98 5.25 2.54
CA ILE A 172 0.54 4.32 1.48
C ILE A 172 1.24 4.61 0.15
N CYS A 173 1.36 5.88 -0.24
CA CYS A 173 2.03 6.27 -1.48
C CYS A 173 3.50 5.88 -1.46
N LEU A 174 4.24 6.18 -0.38
CA LEU A 174 5.65 5.86 -0.25
C LEU A 174 5.88 4.35 -0.15
N MET A 175 5.02 3.63 0.58
CA MET A 175 5.06 2.17 0.60
C MET A 175 4.91 1.59 -0.81
N LEU A 176 3.86 1.99 -1.56
CA LEU A 176 3.69 1.47 -2.92
C LEU A 176 4.82 1.93 -3.86
N GLY A 177 5.23 3.20 -3.76
CA GLY A 177 6.28 3.78 -4.58
C GLY A 177 7.61 3.04 -4.44
N SER A 178 7.94 2.60 -3.22
CA SER A 178 9.16 1.86 -2.94
C SER A 178 9.25 0.51 -3.67
N TYR A 179 8.13 -0.21 -3.86
CA TYR A 179 8.11 -1.46 -4.65
C TYR A 179 8.56 -1.24 -6.10
N TYR A 180 8.31 -0.05 -6.67
CA TYR A 180 8.72 0.30 -8.03
C TYR A 180 10.14 0.86 -8.04
N CYS A 181 10.39 1.87 -7.20
CA CYS A 181 11.69 2.54 -7.12
C CYS A 181 12.82 1.57 -6.81
N LEU A 182 12.58 0.53 -6.00
CA LEU A 182 13.60 -0.45 -5.62
C LEU A 182 13.45 -1.81 -6.33
N ASN A 183 12.54 -1.90 -7.30
CA ASN A 183 12.27 -3.12 -8.06
C ASN A 183 11.93 -4.36 -7.19
N ILE A 184 11.19 -4.15 -6.10
CA ILE A 184 10.77 -5.22 -5.19
C ILE A 184 9.47 -5.83 -5.70
N HIS A 185 9.30 -7.15 -5.52
CA HIS A 185 8.05 -7.85 -5.82
C HIS A 185 7.08 -7.72 -4.65
N TYR A 186 5.78 -7.70 -4.93
CA TYR A 186 4.77 -7.83 -3.88
C TYR A 186 4.88 -9.20 -3.23
N PRO A 187 4.88 -9.28 -1.88
CA PRO A 187 4.83 -10.56 -1.18
C PRO A 187 3.50 -11.26 -1.50
N LEU A 188 3.52 -12.59 -1.50
CA LEU A 188 2.34 -13.41 -1.84
C LEU A 188 1.15 -13.12 -0.91
N GLU A 189 1.47 -12.83 0.35
CA GLU A 189 0.55 -12.56 1.45
C GLU A 189 -0.23 -11.24 1.29
N LEU A 190 0.23 -10.33 0.43
CA LEU A 190 -0.41 -9.03 0.15
C LEU A 190 -0.73 -8.83 -1.34
N GLY A 191 -0.55 -9.88 -2.15
CA GLY A 191 -0.56 -9.78 -3.60
C GLY A 191 -1.88 -9.23 -4.16
N SER A 192 -3.01 -9.53 -3.52
CA SER A 192 -4.33 -9.08 -3.98
C SER A 192 -4.57 -7.61 -3.63
N THR A 193 -4.30 -7.19 -2.39
CA THR A 193 -4.46 -5.78 -1.99
C THR A 193 -3.51 -4.87 -2.77
N LEU A 194 -2.23 -5.24 -2.90
CA LEU A 194 -1.24 -4.43 -3.60
C LEU A 194 -1.53 -4.36 -5.10
N GLU A 195 -1.91 -5.48 -5.74
CA GLU A 195 -2.30 -5.46 -7.16
C GLU A 195 -3.60 -4.68 -7.39
N PHE A 196 -4.58 -4.78 -6.49
CA PHE A 196 -5.81 -3.99 -6.58
C PHE A 196 -5.50 -2.49 -6.46
N LEU A 197 -4.67 -2.06 -5.51
CA LEU A 197 -4.23 -0.66 -5.42
C LEU A 197 -3.49 -0.21 -6.68
N GLN A 198 -2.52 -1.00 -7.13
CA GLN A 198 -1.75 -0.73 -8.34
C GLN A 198 -2.66 -0.42 -9.52
N ARG A 199 -3.60 -1.33 -9.81
CA ARG A 199 -4.47 -1.26 -11.00
C ARG A 199 -5.55 -0.22 -10.85
N CYS A 200 -6.24 -0.24 -9.71
CA CYS A 200 -7.42 0.57 -9.50
C CYS A 200 -7.08 1.95 -8.99
N PHE A 201 -6.08 2.18 -8.15
CA PHE A 201 -5.83 3.50 -7.55
C PHE A 201 -4.61 4.23 -8.08
N PHE A 202 -3.61 3.50 -8.55
CA PHE A 202 -2.41 4.08 -9.18
C PHE A 202 -2.40 3.97 -10.71
N ASN A 203 -3.42 3.37 -11.31
CA ASN A 203 -3.59 3.22 -12.76
C ASN A 203 -2.42 2.52 -13.48
N ILE A 204 -1.66 1.68 -12.77
CA ILE A 204 -0.55 0.92 -13.36
C ILE A 204 -1.07 -0.45 -13.82
N ASN A 205 -1.26 -0.60 -15.13
CA ASN A 205 -1.87 -1.78 -15.74
C ASN A 205 -0.95 -2.33 -16.84
N PRO A 206 0.14 -3.04 -16.47
CA PRO A 206 1.05 -3.59 -17.47
C PRO A 206 0.33 -4.63 -18.34
N GLU A 207 0.60 -4.66 -19.65
CA GLU A 207 0.01 -5.63 -20.58
C GLU A 207 0.45 -7.07 -20.32
N LYS A 208 1.64 -7.23 -19.71
CA LYS A 208 2.24 -8.53 -19.35
C LYS A 208 2.96 -8.43 -18.01
N GLY A 209 3.05 -9.56 -17.32
CA GLY A 209 3.73 -9.67 -16.03
C GLY A 209 2.86 -9.24 -14.84
N THR A 210 3.29 -9.66 -13.66
CA THR A 210 2.73 -9.27 -12.37
C THR A 210 3.88 -8.84 -11.46
N LYS A 211 3.61 -7.90 -10.55
CA LYS A 211 4.54 -7.52 -9.49
C LYS A 211 4.54 -8.53 -8.35
N VAL A 212 3.53 -9.39 -8.24
CA VAL A 212 3.46 -10.46 -7.24
C VAL A 212 4.59 -11.45 -7.46
N GLU A 213 5.24 -11.87 -6.38
CA GLU A 213 6.33 -12.85 -6.42
C GLU A 213 5.94 -14.11 -7.22
N LYS A 214 6.89 -14.64 -7.99
CA LYS A 214 6.65 -15.81 -8.83
C LYS A 214 6.64 -17.08 -7.98
N THR A 215 5.55 -17.84 -8.07
CA THR A 215 5.51 -19.22 -7.55
C THR A 215 5.87 -20.21 -8.67
N LYS A 216 6.10 -21.48 -8.32
CA LYS A 216 6.34 -22.56 -9.31
C LYS A 216 5.13 -22.81 -10.23
N LYS A 217 3.94 -22.29 -9.91
CA LYS A 217 2.73 -22.44 -10.71
C LYS A 217 2.64 -21.33 -11.76
N LYS A 218 1.94 -21.59 -12.87
CA LYS A 218 1.61 -20.54 -13.85
C LYS A 218 0.82 -19.42 -13.16
N THR A 219 1.43 -18.25 -13.07
CA THR A 219 0.76 -17.02 -12.63
C THR A 219 -0.06 -16.44 -13.79
N LEU A 220 -1.33 -16.14 -13.50
CA LEU A 220 -2.18 -15.41 -14.43
C LEU A 220 -1.69 -13.95 -14.53
N HIS A 221 -2.09 -13.28 -15.61
CA HIS A 221 -1.71 -11.88 -15.85
C HIS A 221 -2.34 -10.91 -14.83
N VAL A 222 -3.55 -11.22 -14.39
CA VAL A 222 -4.27 -10.51 -13.33
C VAL A 222 -4.65 -11.52 -12.25
N ASN A 223 -4.48 -11.13 -10.98
CA ASN A 223 -4.97 -11.94 -9.86
C ASN A 223 -6.49 -12.14 -9.97
N PRO A 224 -7.00 -13.39 -10.02
CA PRO A 224 -8.44 -13.66 -10.15
C PRO A 224 -9.29 -13.01 -9.07
N ARG A 225 -8.77 -12.90 -7.84
CA ARG A 225 -9.47 -12.28 -6.71
C ARG A 225 -9.67 -10.77 -6.94
N VAL A 226 -8.67 -10.13 -7.53
CA VAL A 226 -8.72 -8.71 -7.93
C VAL A 226 -9.74 -8.51 -9.05
N LEU A 227 -9.76 -9.41 -10.05
CA LEU A 227 -10.78 -9.39 -11.10
C LEU A 227 -12.20 -9.54 -10.54
N THR A 228 -12.41 -10.47 -9.61
CA THR A 228 -13.70 -10.66 -8.96
C THR A 228 -14.17 -9.39 -8.25
N LEU A 229 -13.31 -8.74 -7.46
CA LEU A 229 -13.69 -7.50 -6.79
C LEU A 229 -14.03 -6.38 -7.80
N ILE A 230 -13.25 -6.25 -8.89
CA ILE A 230 -13.51 -5.25 -9.93
C ILE A 230 -14.85 -5.52 -10.63
N ALA A 231 -15.14 -6.77 -10.97
CA ALA A 231 -16.38 -7.18 -11.61
C ALA A 231 -17.59 -6.95 -10.69
N ASP A 232 -17.52 -7.42 -9.45
CA ASP A 232 -18.59 -7.25 -8.46
C ASP A 232 -18.89 -5.77 -8.17
N LEU A 233 -17.85 -4.93 -8.12
CA LEU A 233 -18.01 -3.49 -7.91
C LEU A 233 -18.73 -2.83 -9.11
N SER A 234 -18.38 -3.25 -10.32
CA SER A 234 -18.99 -2.76 -11.57
C SER A 234 -20.46 -3.21 -11.69
N ASP A 235 -20.77 -4.45 -11.31
CA ASP A 235 -22.14 -4.96 -11.27
C ASP A 235 -22.99 -4.23 -10.21
N HIS A 236 -22.39 -3.90 -9.07
CA HIS A 236 -23.05 -3.12 -8.03
C HIS A 236 -23.37 -1.69 -8.49
N GLU A 237 -22.49 -1.06 -9.28
CA GLU A 237 -22.75 0.25 -9.88
C GLU A 237 -23.97 0.22 -10.78
N TRP A 238 -24.03 -0.76 -11.68
CA TRP A 238 -25.13 -0.90 -12.61
C TRP A 238 -26.48 -1.00 -11.89
N ARG A 239 -26.53 -1.74 -10.76
CA ARG A 239 -27.75 -1.91 -9.96
C ARG A 239 -28.18 -0.66 -9.19
N GLN A 240 -27.30 0.30 -8.95
CA GLN A 240 -27.64 1.56 -8.28
C GLN A 240 -28.09 2.66 -9.26
N THR A 241 -27.86 2.47 -10.56
CA THR A 241 -28.22 3.43 -11.62
C THR A 241 -29.55 3.14 -12.32
N VAL A 242 -30.21 2.02 -11.98
CA VAL A 242 -31.52 1.58 -12.50
C VAL A 242 -32.55 1.66 -11.39
#